data_AF-A0A4R7JK01-F1
#
_entry.id   AF-A0A4R7JK01-F1
#
_cell.length_a   1.000
_cell.length_b   1.000
_cell.length_c   1.000
_cell.angle_alpha   90.00
_cell.angle_beta   90.00
_cell.angle_gamma   90.00
#
_symmetry.space_group_name_H-M   'P 1'
#
loop_
_entity.id
_entity.type
_entity.pdbx_description
1 polymer ?
#
loop_
_entity_poly.entity_id
_entity_poly.type
_entity_poly.pdbx_seq_one_letter_code
_entity_poly.pdbx_strand_id
1 'polypeptide(L)'
;METSGIQSGSEAKAGQIVEFQVSAEFREKIRRTAVPQEEPGLGFSKAEWKQMKRICPEISDPTMGDDLYGIPSGMLNEFREEVAKSPGRIMQEG
;
A
#
# COMPACT_ATOMS: atom_id res chain seq x y z
N MET A 1 19.33 25.29 39.24
CA MET A 1 18.69 24.03 38.84
C MET A 1 18.20 24.21 37.41
N GLU A 2 19.00 23.77 36.46
CA GLU A 2 18.66 23.79 35.04
C GLU A 2 17.95 22.47 34.72
N THR A 3 16.71 22.55 34.25
CA THR A 3 16.02 21.40 33.66
C THR A 3 16.35 21.37 32.18
N SER A 4 17.40 20.63 31.80
CA SER A 4 17.68 20.26 30.42
C SER A 4 16.53 19.39 29.92
N GLY A 5 15.61 20.00 29.16
CA GLY A 5 14.58 19.29 28.43
C GLY A 5 15.23 18.41 27.37
N ILE A 6 14.98 17.11 27.48
CA ILE A 6 15.38 16.09 26.52
C ILE A 6 14.74 16.45 25.17
N GLN A 7 15.56 16.83 24.18
CA GLN A 7 15.14 16.88 22.77
C GLN A 7 14.95 15.44 22.27
N SER A 8 13.78 14.88 22.56
CA SER A 8 13.30 13.65 21.94
C SER A 8 12.52 14.01 20.69
N GLY A 9 13.16 13.84 19.54
CA GLY A 9 12.54 14.01 18.24
C GLY A 9 13.59 13.82 17.16
N SER A 10 14.03 12.58 16.96
CA SER A 10 14.67 12.23 15.69
C SER A 10 13.69 12.61 14.58
N GLU A 11 14.05 13.59 13.74
CA GLU A 11 13.36 13.83 12.49
C GLU A 11 13.28 12.50 11.75
N ALA A 12 12.08 11.94 11.65
CA ALA A 12 11.84 10.83 10.74
C ALA A 12 12.11 11.38 9.35
N LYS A 13 13.29 11.07 8.78
CA LYS A 13 13.57 11.34 7.36
C LYS A 13 12.36 10.85 6.59
N ALA A 14 11.65 11.74 5.91
CA ALA A 14 10.46 11.31 5.20
C ALA A 14 10.86 10.26 4.16
N GLY A 15 10.05 9.21 4.06
CA GLY A 15 10.39 8.05 3.23
C GLY A 15 10.46 8.42 1.75
N GLN A 16 11.28 7.71 0.99
CA GLN A 16 11.31 7.84 -0.46
C GLN A 16 10.19 6.99 -1.07
N ILE A 17 9.49 7.54 -2.07
CA ILE A 17 8.55 6.78 -2.90
C ILE A 17 9.31 6.30 -4.13
N VAL A 18 9.33 4.98 -4.36
CA VAL A 18 9.96 4.35 -5.53
C VAL A 18 8.90 3.71 -6.41
N GLU A 19 8.90 4.06 -7.68
CA GLU A 19 8.04 3.51 -8.73
C GLU A 19 8.80 2.46 -9.55
N PHE A 20 8.13 1.37 -9.92
CA PHE A 20 8.65 0.35 -10.82
C PHE A 20 7.71 0.13 -11.98
N GLN A 21 8.27 -0.03 -13.18
CA GLN A 21 7.49 -0.43 -14.35
C GLN A 21 7.27 -1.95 -14.31
N VAL A 22 6.01 -2.38 -14.45
CA VAL A 22 5.61 -3.79 -14.54
C VAL A 22 4.78 -4.00 -15.82
N SER A 23 4.77 -5.22 -16.35
CA SER A 23 4.00 -5.53 -17.56
C SER A 23 2.50 -5.38 -17.37
N ALA A 24 1.80 -5.06 -18.46
CA ALA A 24 0.34 -5.02 -18.48
C ALA A 24 -0.28 -6.40 -18.18
N GLU A 25 0.35 -7.48 -18.64
CA GLU A 25 -0.06 -8.85 -18.35
C GLU A 25 -0.02 -9.15 -16.85
N PHE A 26 1.07 -8.79 -16.18
CA PHE A 26 1.19 -8.97 -14.74
C PHE A 26 0.15 -8.13 -13.97
N ARG A 27 -0.08 -6.87 -14.38
CA ARG A 27 -1.12 -6.01 -13.79
C ARG A 27 -2.52 -6.63 -13.93
N GLU A 28 -2.85 -7.14 -15.11
CA GLU A 28 -4.14 -7.80 -15.36
C GLU A 28 -4.30 -9.07 -14.53
N LYS A 29 -3.22 -9.86 -14.38
CA LYS A 29 -3.21 -11.04 -13.52
C LYS A 29 -3.47 -10.68 -12.06
N ILE A 30 -2.86 -9.60 -11.55
CA ILE A 30 -3.16 -9.13 -10.19
C ILE A 30 -4.63 -8.73 -10.09
N ARG A 31 -5.17 -7.94 -11.03
CA ARG A 31 -6.58 -7.51 -10.98
C ARG A 31 -7.56 -8.68 -10.91
N ARG A 32 -7.29 -9.78 -11.62
CA ARG A 32 -8.13 -10.99 -11.61
C ARG A 32 -7.97 -11.84 -10.36
N THR A 33 -6.81 -11.77 -9.70
CA THR A 33 -6.47 -12.65 -8.56
C THR A 33 -6.66 -11.95 -7.22
N ALA A 34 -6.63 -10.62 -7.21
CA ALA A 34 -6.90 -9.82 -6.04
C ALA A 34 -8.32 -10.07 -5.55
N VAL A 35 -8.43 -10.55 -4.32
CA VAL A 35 -9.70 -10.78 -3.65
C VAL A 35 -10.21 -9.42 -3.19
N PRO A 36 -11.45 -9.01 -3.52
CA PRO A 36 -12.06 -7.82 -2.94
C PRO A 36 -11.98 -7.92 -1.42
N GLN A 37 -11.52 -6.85 -0.75
CA GLN A 37 -11.58 -6.82 0.71
C GLN A 37 -13.04 -6.70 1.14
N GLU A 38 -13.67 -7.83 1.46
CA GLU A 38 -15.01 -7.85 2.03
C GLU A 38 -14.99 -7.28 3.46
N GLU A 39 -16.15 -6.80 3.92
CA GLU A 39 -16.36 -6.42 5.32
C GLU A 39 -15.93 -7.60 6.20
N PRO A 40 -14.85 -7.47 7.01
CA PRO A 40 -14.44 -8.56 7.85
C PRO A 40 -15.58 -8.81 8.83
N GLY A 41 -16.06 -10.05 8.90
CA GLY A 41 -17.08 -10.50 9.87
C GLY A 41 -16.61 -10.42 11.34
N LEU A 42 -15.56 -9.65 11.62
CA LEU A 42 -14.86 -9.46 12.88
C LEU A 42 -15.57 -8.46 13.82
N GLY A 43 -16.89 -8.25 13.67
CA GLY A 43 -17.68 -7.52 14.66
C GLY A 43 -17.71 -6.00 14.49
N PHE A 44 -17.25 -5.45 13.37
CA PHE A 44 -17.56 -4.07 13.01
C PHE A 44 -18.99 -3.97 12.47
N SER A 45 -19.68 -2.89 12.81
CA SER A 45 -20.88 -2.49 12.07
C SER A 45 -20.50 -1.86 10.73
N LYS A 46 -21.43 -1.90 9.76
CA LYS A 46 -21.26 -1.24 8.44
C LYS A 46 -20.82 0.22 8.54
N ALA A 47 -21.27 0.94 9.56
CA ALA A 47 -20.93 2.35 9.77
C ALA A 47 -19.48 2.51 10.27
N GLU A 48 -19.05 1.68 11.21
CA GLU A 48 -17.66 1.65 11.72
C GLU A 48 -16.69 1.22 10.62
N TRP A 49 -17.06 0.21 9.84
CA TRP A 49 -16.31 -0.19 8.65
C TRP A 49 -16.15 1.00 7.70
N LYS A 50 -17.27 1.64 7.29
CA LYS A 50 -17.25 2.83 6.41
C LYS A 50 -16.41 3.99 6.97
N GLN A 51 -16.41 4.20 8.28
CA GLN A 51 -15.58 5.23 8.92
C GLN A 51 -14.10 4.84 8.89
N MET A 52 -13.76 3.60 9.21
CA MET A 52 -12.39 3.10 9.14
C MET A 52 -11.80 3.24 7.74
N LYS A 53 -12.60 2.96 6.71
CA LYS A 53 -12.21 3.15 5.29
C LYS A 53 -11.89 4.58 4.88
N ARG A 54 -12.36 5.59 5.64
CA ARG A 54 -12.02 7.00 5.39
C ARG A 54 -10.66 7.40 5.97
N ILE A 55 -10.23 6.72 7.03
CA ILE A 55 -9.04 7.06 7.81
C ILE A 55 -7.86 6.20 7.37
N CYS A 56 -8.12 4.95 7.03
CA CYS A 56 -7.20 4.03 6.40
C CYS A 56 -7.75 3.76 4.98
N PRO A 57 -7.40 4.60 3.98
CA PRO A 57 -7.88 4.40 2.62
C PRO A 57 -7.53 2.98 2.17
N GLU A 58 -8.58 2.29 1.76
CA GLU A 58 -8.56 0.90 1.37
C GLU A 58 -7.51 0.70 0.26
N ILE A 59 -6.80 -0.42 0.34
CA ILE A 59 -6.28 -1.05 -0.86
C ILE A 59 -7.51 -1.28 -1.74
N SER A 60 -7.68 -0.44 -2.75
CA SER A 60 -8.87 -0.29 -3.53
C SER A 60 -9.26 -1.59 -4.21
N ASP A 61 -10.58 -1.77 -4.31
CA ASP A 61 -11.17 -2.82 -5.13
C ASP A 61 -10.60 -2.69 -6.56
N PRO A 62 -9.90 -3.72 -7.07
CA PRO A 62 -9.25 -3.68 -8.39
C PRO A 62 -10.23 -3.48 -9.55
N THR A 63 -11.54 -3.58 -9.28
CA THR A 63 -12.64 -3.37 -10.24
C THR A 63 -13.26 -1.96 -10.17
N MET A 64 -12.92 -1.15 -9.16
CA MET A 64 -13.58 0.14 -8.88
C MET A 64 -12.76 1.39 -9.26
N GLY A 65 -11.51 1.24 -9.73
CA GLY A 65 -10.70 2.39 -10.17
C GLY A 65 -9.25 2.08 -10.56
N ASP A 66 -8.50 3.15 -10.83
CA ASP A 66 -7.04 3.15 -11.01
C ASP A 66 -6.28 3.07 -9.67
N ASP A 67 -7.01 2.96 -8.57
CA ASP A 67 -6.48 3.08 -7.23
C ASP A 67 -5.67 1.83 -6.78
N LEU A 68 -4.97 2.01 -5.65
CA LEU A 68 -3.97 1.10 -5.08
C LEU A 68 -4.54 -0.27 -4.73
N TYR A 69 -4.15 -1.34 -5.42
CA TYR A 69 -4.53 -2.71 -5.05
C TYR A 69 -3.35 -3.50 -4.46
N GLY A 70 -3.67 -4.50 -3.67
CA GLY A 70 -2.72 -5.29 -2.91
C GLY A 70 -2.24 -6.45 -3.76
N ILE A 71 -1.00 -6.87 -3.54
CA ILE A 71 -0.45 -8.03 -4.23
C ILE A 71 -0.87 -9.28 -3.44
N PRO A 72 -1.59 -10.23 -4.05
CA PRO A 72 -1.90 -11.50 -3.40
C PRO A 72 -0.62 -12.16 -2.90
N SER A 73 -0.64 -12.75 -1.69
CA SER A 73 0.55 -13.35 -1.07
C SER A 73 1.19 -14.43 -1.96
N GLY A 74 0.38 -15.20 -2.67
CA GLY A 74 0.83 -16.22 -3.64
C GLY A 74 1.57 -15.65 -4.86
N MET A 75 1.48 -14.34 -5.12
CA MET A 75 2.12 -13.67 -6.25
C MET A 75 3.39 -12.90 -5.87
N LEU A 76 3.85 -12.94 -4.61
CA LEU A 76 5.00 -12.14 -4.17
C LEU A 76 6.33 -12.53 -4.86
N ASN A 77 6.52 -13.79 -5.21
CA ASN A 77 7.72 -14.22 -5.96
C ASN A 77 7.68 -13.69 -7.40
N GLU A 78 6.55 -13.84 -8.09
CA GLU A 78 6.35 -13.30 -9.43
C GLU A 78 6.50 -11.77 -9.45
N PHE A 79 5.99 -11.08 -8.43
CA PHE A 79 6.17 -9.64 -8.29
C PHE A 79 7.64 -9.24 -8.22
N ARG A 80 8.45 -9.96 -7.44
CA ARG A 80 9.90 -9.68 -7.34
C ARG A 80 10.60 -9.88 -8.68
N GLU A 81 10.26 -10.94 -9.39
CA GLU A 81 10.78 -11.20 -10.74
C GLU A 81 10.36 -10.11 -11.73
N GLU A 82 9.11 -9.66 -11.65
CA GLU A 82 8.57 -8.62 -12.52
C GLU A 82 9.27 -7.28 -12.29
N VAL A 83 9.38 -6.86 -11.02
CA VAL A 83 10.04 -5.61 -10.63
C VAL A 83 11.52 -5.62 -10.97
N ALA A 84 12.21 -6.76 -10.87
CA ALA A 84 13.61 -6.88 -11.22
C ALA A 84 13.91 -6.63 -12.71
N LYS A 85 12.90 -6.64 -13.59
CA LYS A 85 13.06 -6.39 -15.04
C LYS A 85 13.38 -4.94 -15.36
N SER A 86 13.14 -4.00 -14.46
CA SER A 86 13.33 -2.57 -14.72
C SER A 86 13.83 -1.85 -13.47
N PRO A 87 14.77 -0.90 -13.62
CA PRO A 87 15.22 -0.10 -12.48
C PRO A 87 14.06 0.72 -11.92
N GLY A 88 14.02 0.83 -10.60
CA GLY A 88 13.07 1.72 -9.92
C GLY A 88 13.43 3.19 -10.11
N ARG A 89 12.42 4.06 -10.04
CA ARG A 89 12.57 5.52 -10.10
C ARG A 89 12.06 6.15 -8.83
N ILE A 90 12.84 7.06 -8.24
CA ILE A 90 12.38 7.86 -7.10
C ILE A 90 11.37 8.89 -7.63
N MET A 91 10.17 8.85 -7.08
CA MET A 91 9.07 9.78 -7.40
C MET A 91 8.98 10.92 -6.39
N GLN A 92 9.40 10.68 -5.14
CA GLN A 92 9.42 11.68 -4.08
C GLN A 92 10.57 11.38 -3.11
N GLU A 93 11.31 12.42 -2.75
CA GLU A 93 12.24 12.43 -1.61
C GLU A 93 11.60 13.17 -0.44
N GLY A 94 11.93 12.74 0.77
CA GLY A 94 11.40 13.28 2.02
C GLY A 94 12.41 14.11 2.80
#